data_AF-A0AAU5L6V4-F1
#
_entry.id   AF-A0AAU5L6V4-F1
#
_cell.length_a   1.000
_cell.length_b   1.000
_cell.length_c   1.000
_cell.angle_alpha   90.00
_cell.angle_beta   90.00
_cell.angle_gamma   90.00
#
_symmetry.space_group_name_H-M   'P 1'
#
loop_
_entity.id
_entity.type
_entity.pdbx_description
1 polymer ?
#
loop_
_entity_poly.entity_id
_entity_poly.type
_entity_poly.pdbx_seq_one_letter_code
_entity_poly.pdbx_strand_id
1 'polypeptide(L)'
;MTEQSGPQRSIADMIRRPMLTGLQDAELIGPLGTTRINEWVDWIAAVVAGQIVQPIASERDAFADRVDTLSEVGKRNKQLYRDAAQEAQQLRSRVAELEAELARLRAPAGPAPDSAPDSATPAHDAATPVTGPTPAPAADPATSEGAGGPSLSLRDRLRSKYPATAEALDRRDAAAAEGAERNTEG
;
A
#
# COMPACT_ATOMS: atom_id res chain seq x y z
N MET A 1 -28.32 33.18 -2.50
CA MET A 1 -27.22 33.64 -1.62
C MET A 1 -26.26 32.47 -1.49
N THR A 2 -25.08 32.56 -2.08
CA THR A 2 -24.08 31.47 -2.07
C THR A 2 -23.35 31.48 -0.73
N GLU A 3 -23.57 30.46 0.10
CA GLU A 3 -22.85 30.29 1.35
C GLU A 3 -21.37 30.01 1.06
N GLN A 4 -20.51 30.96 1.39
CA GLN A 4 -19.06 30.77 1.33
C GLN A 4 -18.65 29.78 2.42
N SER A 5 -17.98 28.70 2.02
CA SER A 5 -17.56 27.62 2.91
C SER A 5 -16.31 28.00 3.74
N GLY A 6 -16.11 27.31 4.86
CA GLY A 6 -15.24 27.66 6.00
C GLY A 6 -14.01 28.56 5.73
N PRO A 7 -13.04 28.17 4.88
CA PRO A 7 -11.83 28.96 4.64
C PRO A 7 -12.10 30.29 3.96
N GLN A 8 -13.05 30.32 3.01
CA GLN A 8 -13.43 31.54 2.29
C GLN A 8 -14.15 32.52 3.22
N ARG A 9 -14.98 32.00 4.14
CA ARG A 9 -15.62 32.81 5.18
C ARG A 9 -14.60 33.39 6.16
N SER A 10 -13.62 32.58 6.58
CA SER A 10 -12.51 33.04 7.44
C SER A 10 -11.68 34.15 6.78
N ILE A 11 -11.28 33.97 5.52
CA ILE A 11 -10.52 34.98 4.77
C ILE A 11 -11.37 36.23 4.55
N ALA A 12 -12.64 36.08 4.17
CA ALA A 12 -13.56 37.20 4.01
C ALA A 12 -13.73 37.97 5.32
N ASP A 13 -13.86 37.29 6.46
CA ASP A 13 -13.98 37.95 7.77
C ASP A 13 -12.66 38.62 8.20
N MET A 14 -11.51 38.03 7.87
CA MET A 14 -10.17 38.57 8.14
C MET A 14 -9.87 39.82 7.30
N ILE A 15 -10.33 39.87 6.05
CA ILE A 15 -10.21 41.05 5.17
C ILE A 15 -11.27 42.11 5.53
N ARG A 16 -12.52 41.68 5.78
CA ARG A 16 -13.66 42.58 5.98
C ARG A 16 -13.54 43.45 7.22
N ARG A 17 -13.08 42.90 8.35
CA ARG A 17 -13.02 43.67 9.61
C ARG A 17 -12.03 44.85 9.51
N PRO A 18 -10.77 44.68 9.07
CA PRO A 18 -9.87 45.78 8.81
C PRO A 18 -10.42 46.74 7.74
N MET A 19 -11.11 46.23 6.72
CA MET A 19 -11.66 47.04 5.62
C MET A 19 -12.71 48.02 6.09
N LEU A 20 -13.61 47.55 6.94
CA LEU A 20 -14.62 48.40 7.52
C LEU A 20 -14.01 49.44 8.47
N THR A 21 -12.97 49.09 9.23
CA THR A 21 -12.28 50.02 10.15
C THR A 21 -11.39 51.05 9.43
N GLY A 22 -10.71 50.65 8.36
CA GLY A 22 -9.82 51.53 7.60
C GLY A 22 -10.55 52.50 6.66
N LEU A 23 -11.73 52.12 6.16
CA LEU A 23 -12.58 53.00 5.34
C LEU A 23 -13.51 53.90 6.17
N GLN A 24 -13.78 53.58 7.45
CA GLN A 24 -14.89 54.21 8.16
C GLN A 24 -14.78 55.72 8.39
N ASP A 25 -13.59 56.32 8.28
CA ASP A 25 -13.37 57.76 8.45
C ASP A 25 -12.32 58.30 7.47
N ALA A 26 -12.07 57.59 6.36
CA ALA A 26 -11.02 57.96 5.41
C ALA A 26 -11.54 58.89 4.31
N GLU A 27 -10.89 60.04 4.13
CA GLU A 27 -11.05 60.86 2.92
C GLU A 27 -10.36 60.13 1.76
N LEU A 28 -11.14 59.44 0.93
CA LEU A 28 -10.67 58.61 -0.18
C LEU A 28 -10.38 59.40 -1.47
N ILE A 29 -10.69 60.70 -1.47
CA ILE A 29 -10.53 61.57 -2.64
C ILE A 29 -9.28 62.43 -2.45
N GLY A 30 -8.45 62.50 -3.49
CA GLY A 30 -7.21 63.27 -3.49
C GLY A 30 -5.97 62.47 -3.10
N PRO A 31 -4.79 63.11 -3.04
CA PRO A 31 -3.50 62.42 -2.92
C PRO A 31 -3.37 61.53 -1.66
N LEU A 32 -3.91 61.97 -0.52
CA LEU A 32 -3.92 61.19 0.72
C LEU A 32 -4.82 59.95 0.64
N GLY A 33 -5.96 60.05 -0.07
CA GLY A 33 -6.85 58.92 -0.34
C GLY A 33 -6.15 57.85 -1.19
N THR A 34 -5.43 58.27 -2.23
CA THR A 34 -4.65 57.36 -3.09
C THR A 34 -3.59 56.58 -2.29
N THR A 35 -2.85 57.25 -1.41
CA THR A 35 -1.85 56.58 -0.55
C THR A 35 -2.50 55.52 0.33
N ARG A 36 -3.61 55.85 1.01
CA ARG A 36 -4.33 54.90 1.87
C ARG A 36 -4.89 53.72 1.11
N ILE A 37 -5.40 53.93 -0.11
CA ILE A 37 -5.90 52.84 -0.98
C ILE A 37 -4.74 51.90 -1.35
N ASN A 38 -3.57 52.42 -1.68
CA ASN A 38 -2.41 51.60 -2.02
C ASN A 38 -1.91 50.78 -0.83
N GLU A 39 -1.80 51.40 0.36
CA GLU A 39 -1.47 50.69 1.60
C GLU A 39 -2.48 49.56 1.89
N TRP A 40 -3.75 49.81 1.59
CA TRP A 40 -4.83 48.82 1.68
C TRP A 40 -4.64 47.65 0.73
N VAL A 41 -4.35 47.94 -0.54
CA VAL A 41 -4.10 46.92 -1.57
C VAL A 41 -2.88 46.08 -1.21
N ASP A 42 -1.80 46.71 -0.76
CA ASP A 42 -0.57 46.02 -0.36
C ASP A 42 -0.81 45.09 0.84
N TRP A 43 -1.61 45.53 1.82
CA TRP A 43 -2.00 44.71 2.94
C TRP A 43 -2.86 43.50 2.51
N ILE A 44 -3.87 43.71 1.66
CA ILE A 44 -4.68 42.59 1.12
C ILE A 44 -3.79 41.61 0.36
N ALA A 45 -2.88 42.12 -0.47
CA ALA A 45 -1.95 41.30 -1.25
C ALA A 45 -1.07 40.45 -0.32
N ALA A 46 -0.56 41.02 0.77
CA ALA A 46 0.22 40.29 1.77
C ALA A 46 -0.61 39.19 2.47
N VAL A 47 -1.85 39.48 2.86
CA VAL A 47 -2.75 38.50 3.48
C VAL A 47 -3.09 37.36 2.52
N VAL A 48 -3.43 37.67 1.27
CA VAL A 48 -3.72 36.67 0.23
C VAL A 48 -2.48 35.83 -0.08
N ALA A 49 -1.31 36.45 -0.18
CA ALA A 49 -0.05 35.74 -0.42
C ALA A 49 0.24 34.74 0.71
N GLY A 50 0.10 35.15 1.98
CA GLY A 50 0.38 34.28 3.12
C GLY A 50 -0.68 33.21 3.38
N GLN A 51 -1.97 33.53 3.20
CA GLN A 51 -3.07 32.63 3.61
C GLN A 51 -3.61 31.76 2.48
N ILE A 52 -3.43 32.15 1.22
CA ILE A 52 -3.96 31.42 0.07
C ILE A 52 -2.81 30.88 -0.77
N VAL A 53 -1.90 31.73 -1.20
CA VAL A 53 -0.86 31.33 -2.16
C VAL A 53 0.16 30.41 -1.51
N GLN A 54 0.63 30.74 -0.30
CA GLN A 54 1.66 29.95 0.37
C GLN A 54 1.21 28.51 0.73
N PRO A 55 0.00 28.26 1.27
CA PRO A 55 -0.48 26.89 1.49
C PRO A 55 -0.65 26.09 0.20
N ILE A 56 -1.17 26.71 -0.87
CA ILE A 56 -1.30 26.05 -2.17
C ILE A 56 0.08 25.68 -2.73
N ALA A 57 1.05 26.60 -2.61
CA ALA A 57 2.42 26.35 -3.05
C ALA A 57 3.05 25.20 -2.26
N SER A 58 2.91 25.18 -0.93
CA SER A 58 3.48 24.11 -0.10
C SER A 58 2.81 22.75 -0.35
N GLU A 59 1.50 22.73 -0.58
CA GLU A 59 0.77 21.51 -0.95
C GLU A 59 1.18 20.98 -2.32
N ARG A 60 1.36 21.89 -3.30
CA ARG A 60 1.85 21.54 -4.63
C ARG A 60 3.26 20.96 -4.57
N ASP A 61 4.14 21.57 -3.80
CA ASP A 61 5.53 21.12 -3.69
C ASP A 61 5.59 19.75 -2.97
N ALA A 62 4.82 19.58 -1.89
CA ALA A 62 4.68 18.27 -1.22
C ALA A 62 4.03 17.21 -2.13
N PHE A 63 3.16 17.59 -3.06
CA PHE A 63 2.62 16.68 -4.07
C PHE A 63 3.69 16.27 -5.09
N ALA A 64 4.51 17.20 -5.56
CA ALA A 64 5.62 16.91 -6.45
C ALA A 64 6.58 15.89 -5.81
N ASP A 65 6.96 16.09 -4.55
CA ASP A 65 7.83 15.16 -3.81
C ASP A 65 7.25 13.75 -3.71
N ARG A 66 5.92 13.64 -3.50
CA ARG A 66 5.21 12.36 -3.48
C ARG A 66 5.23 11.68 -4.85
N VAL A 67 5.02 12.44 -5.93
CA VAL A 67 5.06 11.92 -7.31
C VAL A 67 6.46 11.42 -7.66
N ASP A 68 7.50 12.15 -7.28
CA ASP A 68 8.89 11.75 -7.50
C ASP A 68 9.22 10.47 -6.73
N THR A 69 8.81 10.40 -5.47
CA THR A 69 8.98 9.20 -4.64
C THR A 69 8.27 7.99 -5.26
N LEU A 70 7.02 8.14 -5.70
CA LEU A 70 6.26 7.06 -6.35
C LEU A 70 6.89 6.65 -7.68
N SER A 71 7.47 7.59 -8.41
CA SER A 71 8.19 7.32 -9.66
C SER A 71 9.43 6.48 -9.42
N GLU A 72 10.22 6.81 -8.39
CA GLU A 72 11.38 6.01 -8.00
C GLU A 72 11.00 4.61 -7.50
N VAL A 73 9.94 4.49 -6.70
CA VAL A 73 9.40 3.18 -6.29
C VAL A 73 8.94 2.37 -7.51
N GLY A 74 8.27 3.01 -8.47
CA GLY A 74 7.85 2.36 -9.72
C GLY A 74 9.03 1.84 -10.54
N LYS A 75 10.09 2.64 -10.68
CA LYS A 75 11.34 2.23 -11.35
C LYS A 75 11.98 1.04 -10.64
N ARG A 76 12.11 1.10 -9.30
CA ARG A 76 12.68 0.03 -8.50
C ARG A 76 11.88 -1.26 -8.60
N ASN A 77 10.56 -1.20 -8.49
CA ASN A 77 9.69 -2.38 -8.63
C ASN A 77 9.82 -3.00 -10.02
N LYS A 78 9.84 -2.18 -11.08
CA LYS A 78 10.06 -2.66 -12.44
C LYS A 78 11.40 -3.39 -12.57
N GLN A 79 12.44 -2.89 -11.93
CA GLN A 79 13.74 -3.56 -11.92
C GLN A 79 13.68 -4.90 -11.18
N LEU A 80 13.10 -4.93 -9.98
CA LEU A 80 12.94 -6.17 -9.21
C LEU A 80 12.18 -7.24 -9.99
N TYR A 81 11.13 -6.87 -10.74
CA TYR A 81 10.42 -7.82 -11.60
C TYR A 81 11.29 -8.37 -12.72
N ARG A 82 12.16 -7.56 -13.32
CA ARG A 82 13.09 -8.03 -14.35
C ARG A 82 14.13 -8.97 -13.76
N ASP A 83 14.69 -8.61 -12.60
CA ASP A 83 15.70 -9.42 -11.91
C ASP A 83 15.09 -10.78 -11.52
N ALA A 84 13.89 -10.79 -10.94
CA ALA A 84 13.16 -12.01 -10.60
C ALA A 84 12.83 -12.86 -11.83
N ALA A 85 12.49 -12.23 -12.97
CA ALA A 85 12.23 -12.95 -14.21
C ALA A 85 13.52 -13.62 -14.77
N GLN A 86 14.66 -12.94 -14.66
CA GLN A 86 15.96 -13.50 -15.04
C GLN A 86 16.36 -14.66 -14.12
N GLU A 87 16.22 -14.50 -12.81
CA GLU A 87 16.50 -15.55 -11.84
C GLU A 87 15.61 -16.78 -12.07
N ALA A 88 14.31 -16.58 -12.29
CA ALA A 88 13.39 -17.67 -12.61
C ALA A 88 13.82 -18.42 -13.89
N GLN A 89 14.33 -17.72 -14.90
CA GLN A 89 14.83 -18.35 -16.11
C GLN A 89 16.11 -19.16 -15.85
N GLN A 90 17.04 -18.64 -15.04
CA GLN A 90 18.26 -19.35 -14.66
C GLN A 90 17.95 -20.61 -13.82
N LEU A 91 17.00 -20.50 -12.89
CA LEU A 91 16.56 -21.65 -12.10
C LEU A 91 15.92 -22.71 -13.00
N ARG A 92 15.08 -22.32 -13.97
CA ARG A 92 14.48 -23.26 -14.93
C ARG A 92 15.54 -23.97 -15.78
N SER A 93 16.56 -23.26 -16.27
CA SER A 93 17.63 -23.91 -17.03
C SER A 93 18.43 -24.87 -16.14
N ARG A 94 18.72 -24.49 -14.90
CA ARG A 94 19.45 -25.36 -13.97
C ARG A 94 18.65 -26.61 -13.59
N VAL A 95 17.34 -26.48 -13.39
CA VAL A 95 16.45 -27.62 -13.18
C VAL A 95 16.47 -28.54 -14.40
N ALA A 96 16.37 -28.01 -15.62
CA ALA A 96 16.43 -28.82 -16.83
C ALA A 96 17.78 -29.55 -17.00
N GLU A 97 18.90 -28.90 -16.67
CA GLU A 97 20.22 -29.54 -16.64
C GLU A 97 20.27 -30.69 -15.62
N LEU A 98 19.82 -30.44 -14.39
CA LEU A 98 19.81 -31.45 -13.33
C LEU A 98 18.87 -32.62 -13.66
N GLU A 99 17.73 -32.35 -14.28
CA GLU A 99 16.81 -33.38 -14.78
C GLU A 99 17.47 -34.23 -15.87
N ALA A 100 18.23 -33.62 -16.78
CA ALA A 100 19.00 -34.33 -17.79
C ALA A 100 20.14 -35.18 -17.18
N GLU A 101 20.84 -34.65 -16.17
CA GLU A 101 21.85 -35.41 -15.41
C GLU A 101 21.23 -36.60 -14.68
N LEU A 102 20.11 -36.40 -13.98
CA LEU A 102 19.37 -37.48 -13.32
C LEU A 102 18.86 -38.53 -14.31
N ALA A 103 18.39 -38.11 -15.49
CA ALA A 103 17.99 -39.03 -16.54
C ALA A 103 19.17 -39.88 -17.04
N ARG A 104 20.37 -39.29 -17.18
CA ARG A 104 21.60 -40.02 -17.53
C ARG A 104 22.02 -41.01 -16.44
N LEU A 105 21.91 -40.64 -15.17
CA LEU A 105 22.25 -41.52 -14.04
C LEU A 105 21.21 -42.65 -13.83
N ARG A 106 19.95 -42.38 -14.13
CA ARG A 106 18.85 -43.37 -14.04
C ARG A 106 18.77 -44.27 -15.27
N ALA A 107 19.37 -43.88 -16.40
CA ALA A 107 19.47 -44.74 -17.56
C ALA A 107 20.14 -46.05 -17.13
N PRO A 108 19.50 -47.21 -17.34
CA PRO A 108 20.12 -48.48 -16.99
C PRO A 108 21.47 -48.55 -17.71
N ALA A 109 22.52 -48.95 -16.99
CA ALA A 109 23.73 -49.43 -17.65
C ALA A 109 23.28 -50.43 -18.70
N GLY A 110 23.51 -50.10 -19.98
CA GLY A 110 22.92 -50.83 -21.10
C GLY A 110 23.14 -52.34 -20.97
N PRO A 111 22.21 -53.16 -21.47
CA PRO A 111 22.27 -54.61 -21.31
C PRO A 111 23.63 -55.11 -21.76
N ALA A 112 24.33 -55.80 -20.85
CA ALA A 112 25.42 -56.68 -21.23
C ALA A 112 24.89 -57.58 -22.37
N PRO A 113 25.55 -57.62 -23.54
CA PRO A 113 25.08 -58.48 -24.61
C PRO A 113 25.03 -59.91 -24.09
N ASP A 114 23.87 -60.48 -24.32
CA ASP A 114 23.43 -61.82 -23.99
C ASP A 114 24.53 -62.86 -24.26
N SER A 115 24.83 -63.64 -23.24
CA SER A 115 25.28 -65.02 -23.37
C SER A 115 24.70 -65.78 -22.19
N ALA A 116 23.38 -66.00 -22.21
CA ALA A 116 22.82 -67.19 -21.61
C ALA A 116 23.25 -68.42 -22.45
N PRO A 117 23.46 -69.57 -21.81
CA PRO A 117 22.35 -70.49 -21.82
C PRO A 117 22.00 -71.02 -20.43
N ASP A 118 20.69 -71.03 -20.19
CA ASP A 118 19.92 -72.18 -19.71
C ASP A 118 20.39 -72.89 -18.44
N SER A 119 19.60 -72.77 -17.36
CA SER A 119 19.11 -73.93 -16.58
C SER A 119 18.21 -73.54 -15.41
N ALA A 120 17.00 -74.10 -15.46
CA ALA A 120 16.25 -74.74 -14.38
C ALA A 120 15.85 -73.94 -13.10
N THR A 121 14.54 -73.71 -12.98
CA THR A 121 13.80 -73.64 -11.71
C THR A 121 13.65 -75.05 -11.09
N PRO A 122 13.51 -75.20 -9.76
CA PRO A 122 12.16 -75.31 -9.21
C PRO A 122 11.93 -74.66 -7.82
N ALA A 123 10.65 -74.64 -7.45
CA ALA A 123 9.94 -73.95 -6.37
C ALA A 123 10.15 -74.48 -4.94
N HIS A 124 9.91 -73.63 -3.93
CA HIS A 124 9.11 -73.89 -2.71
C HIS A 124 8.93 -72.57 -1.94
N ASP A 125 7.72 -72.05 -1.76
CA ASP A 125 6.65 -72.42 -0.81
C ASP A 125 6.72 -71.59 0.49
N ALA A 126 5.59 -70.96 0.84
CA ALA A 126 5.08 -70.64 2.18
C ALA A 126 4.38 -69.26 2.31
N ALA A 127 3.05 -69.36 2.43
CA ALA A 127 2.20 -68.76 3.46
C ALA A 127 2.04 -67.22 3.65
N THR A 128 0.79 -66.81 3.49
CA THR A 128 0.03 -65.59 3.85
C THR A 128 0.02 -65.25 5.38
N PRO A 129 -0.84 -64.34 5.89
CA PRO A 129 -0.92 -62.87 5.78
C PRO A 129 -0.90 -62.19 7.19
N VAL A 130 -0.80 -60.86 7.34
CA VAL A 130 -1.28 -60.19 8.58
C VAL A 130 -1.67 -58.73 8.40
N THR A 131 -2.81 -58.43 9.02
CA THR A 131 -3.60 -57.21 9.22
C THR A 131 -2.84 -56.02 9.84
N GLY A 132 -3.36 -54.80 9.62
CA GLY A 132 -2.89 -53.50 10.17
C GLY A 132 -2.85 -53.40 11.71
N PRO A 133 -2.55 -52.23 12.33
CA PRO A 133 -3.33 -50.98 12.16
C PRO A 133 -2.53 -49.66 12.26
N THR A 134 -3.20 -48.54 11.96
CA THR A 134 -2.83 -47.18 12.35
C THR A 134 -2.70 -47.03 13.87
N PRO A 135 -1.75 -46.21 14.34
CA PRO A 135 -2.08 -45.26 15.39
C PRO A 135 -1.57 -43.85 15.09
N ALA A 136 -2.47 -42.87 15.19
CA ALA A 136 -2.09 -41.52 15.59
C ALA A 136 -1.77 -41.51 17.09
N PRO A 137 -0.88 -40.63 17.54
CA PRO A 137 -1.15 -39.92 18.78
C PRO A 137 -0.99 -38.42 18.61
N ALA A 138 -2.00 -37.71 19.10
CA ALA A 138 -1.98 -36.29 19.39
C ALA A 138 -1.04 -35.98 20.57
N ALA A 139 -0.49 -34.76 20.57
CA ALA A 139 -0.44 -33.80 21.68
C ALA A 139 0.87 -33.00 21.67
N ASP A 140 0.77 -31.72 21.29
CA ASP A 140 1.62 -30.68 21.87
C ASP A 140 1.44 -30.65 23.40
N PRO A 141 2.45 -30.19 24.15
CA PRO A 141 2.27 -28.86 24.75
C PRO A 141 3.55 -28.02 24.80
N ALA A 142 3.38 -26.71 24.53
CA ALA A 142 3.75 -25.55 25.37
C ALA A 142 5.24 -25.44 25.83
N THR A 143 5.95 -24.31 25.90
CA THR A 143 5.68 -22.87 26.07
C THR A 143 7.10 -22.30 26.34
N SER A 144 7.51 -21.11 25.89
CA SER A 144 7.22 -19.78 26.46
C SER A 144 8.17 -18.78 25.77
N GLU A 145 7.97 -17.48 25.69
CA GLU A 145 6.85 -16.55 25.93
C GLU A 145 7.42 -15.14 25.69
N GLY A 146 6.52 -14.21 25.35
CA GLY A 146 6.71 -12.76 25.50
C GLY A 146 6.37 -12.01 24.22
N ALA A 147 5.25 -11.31 24.06
CA ALA A 147 4.10 -10.96 24.91
C ALA A 147 2.95 -10.65 23.92
N GLY A 148 1.70 -11.08 24.09
CA GLY A 148 0.80 -10.67 25.16
C GLY A 148 -0.04 -9.47 24.70
N GLY A 149 -1.06 -9.70 23.86
CA GLY A 149 -2.08 -8.70 23.50
C GLY A 149 -3.10 -9.27 22.53
N PRO A 150 -4.39 -8.84 22.57
CA PRO A 150 -5.40 -9.31 21.62
C PRO A 150 -4.88 -9.10 20.21
N SER A 151 -5.18 -10.01 19.28
CA SER A 151 -4.83 -9.88 17.87
C SER A 151 -5.48 -8.61 17.31
N LEU A 152 -4.81 -7.48 17.51
CA LEU A 152 -5.25 -6.17 17.06
C LEU A 152 -5.52 -6.32 15.59
N SER A 153 -6.77 -6.05 15.21
CA SER A 153 -7.21 -6.13 13.83
C SER A 153 -6.25 -5.27 13.00
N LEU A 154 -6.08 -5.61 11.72
CA LEU A 154 -5.25 -4.79 10.82
C LEU A 154 -5.63 -3.30 10.89
N ARG A 155 -6.92 -3.03 11.16
CA ARG A 155 -7.49 -1.71 11.39
C ARG A 155 -6.91 -1.03 12.64
N ASP A 156 -6.81 -1.74 13.77
CA ASP A 156 -6.24 -1.21 15.01
C ASP A 156 -4.73 -0.95 14.89
N ARG A 157 -4.01 -1.82 14.16
CA ARG A 157 -2.58 -1.61 13.88
C ARG A 157 -2.34 -0.39 12.99
N LEU A 158 -3.20 -0.18 11.99
CA LEU A 158 -3.15 1.00 11.13
C LEU A 158 -3.49 2.27 11.92
N ARG A 159 -4.49 2.23 12.80
CA ARG A 159 -4.87 3.37 13.64
C ARG A 159 -3.77 3.77 14.63
N SER A 160 -2.99 2.80 15.13
CA SER A 160 -1.85 3.06 16.01
C SER A 160 -0.63 3.66 15.28
N LYS A 161 -0.27 3.16 14.09
CA LYS A 161 0.89 3.67 13.34
C LYS A 161 0.59 4.91 12.49
N TYR A 162 -0.65 5.06 12.03
CA TYR A 162 -1.04 6.10 11.09
C TYR A 162 -2.48 6.58 11.38
N PRO A 163 -2.68 7.42 12.41
CA PRO A 163 -4.01 7.84 12.84
C PRO A 163 -4.78 8.60 11.74
N ALA A 164 -4.08 9.45 10.97
CA ALA A 164 -4.67 10.23 9.90
C ALA A 164 -5.24 9.39 8.73
N THR A 165 -4.59 8.27 8.39
CA THR A 165 -5.11 7.36 7.34
C THR A 165 -6.24 6.49 7.85
N ALA A 166 -6.24 6.11 9.13
CA ALA A 166 -7.36 5.39 9.73
C ALA A 166 -8.64 6.24 9.76
N GLU A 167 -8.55 7.52 10.15
CA GLU A 167 -9.68 8.46 10.12
C GLU A 167 -10.19 8.75 8.70
N ALA A 168 -9.31 8.71 7.70
CA ALA A 168 -9.71 8.85 6.29
C ALA A 168 -10.48 7.63 5.78
N LEU A 169 -10.09 6.42 6.19
CA LEU A 169 -10.80 5.18 5.87
C LEU A 169 -12.18 5.13 6.55
N ASP A 170 -12.27 5.52 7.82
CA ASP A 170 -13.55 5.53 8.54
C ASP A 170 -14.55 6.53 7.94
N ARG A 171 -14.09 7.71 7.52
CA ARG A 171 -14.94 8.67 6.78
C ARG A 171 -15.44 8.11 5.45
N ARG A 172 -14.62 7.34 4.76
CA ARG A 172 -15.01 6.73 3.48
C ARG A 172 -16.01 5.61 3.66
N ASP A 173 -15.84 4.78 4.70
CA ASP A 173 -16.75 3.69 5.02
C ASP A 173 -18.11 4.23 5.51
N ALA A 174 -18.11 5.31 6.32
CA ALA A 174 -19.33 6.00 6.73
C ALA A 174 -20.08 6.61 5.53
N ALA A 175 -19.36 7.26 4.61
CA ALA A 175 -19.96 7.81 3.38
C ALA A 175 -20.51 6.71 2.45
N ALA A 176 -19.87 5.54 2.41
CA ALA A 176 -20.34 4.40 1.64
C ALA A 176 -21.60 3.75 2.24
N ALA A 177 -21.71 3.70 3.58
CA ALA A 177 -22.90 3.22 4.27
C ALA A 177 -24.10 4.17 4.07
N GLU A 178 -23.89 5.49 4.20
CA GLU A 178 -24.95 6.48 3.95
C GLU A 178 -25.42 6.51 2.48
N GLY A 179 -24.54 6.20 1.53
CA GLY A 179 -24.88 6.08 0.12
C GLY A 179 -25.68 4.81 -0.21
N ALA A 180 -25.50 3.74 0.56
CA ALA A 180 -26.25 2.50 0.39
C ALA A 180 -27.69 2.61 0.90
N GLU A 181 -27.90 3.26 2.05
CA GLU A 181 -29.24 3.47 2.63
C GLU A 181 -30.12 4.38 1.77
N ARG A 182 -29.53 5.42 1.14
CA ARG A 182 -30.25 6.33 0.24
C ARG A 182 -30.73 5.69 -1.06
N ASN A 183 -30.14 4.58 -1.47
CA ASN A 183 -30.54 3.83 -2.68
C ASN A 183 -31.60 2.75 -2.40
N THR A 184 -31.88 2.45 -1.12
CA THR A 184 -32.88 1.44 -0.74
C THR A 184 -34.23 2.03 -0.33
N GLU A 185 -34.34 3.35 -0.16
CA GLU A 185 -35.60 4.06 0.13
C GLU A 185 -36.22 4.78 -1.09
N GLY A 186 -35.74 4.50 -2.31
CA GLY A 186 -36.26 5.08 -3.57
C GLY A 186 -37.28 4.22 -4.28
#